data_AF-A0A5C5T4A6-F1
#
_entry.id   AF-A0A5C5T4A6-F1
#
_cell.length_a   1.000
_cell.length_b   1.000
_cell.length_c   1.000
_cell.angle_alpha   90.00
_cell.angle_beta   90.00
_cell.angle_gamma   90.00
#
_symmetry.space_group_name_H-M   'P 1'
#
loop_
_entity.id
_entity.type
_entity.pdbx_description
1 polymer ?
#
loop_
_entity_poly.entity_id
_entity_poly.type
_entity_poly.pdbx_seq_one_letter_code
_entity_poly.pdbx_strand_id
1 'polypeptide(L)'
;MFLIICGYFAILTVMAFVMMKVDKHQAQRRGQRIPEKNLWTVAIFGGGIGAYLGMMAFRHKTKHTNFRIGFLILAMLDAVVLIWSYQQFFNG
;
A
#
# COMPACT_ATOMS: atom_id res chain seq x y z
N MET A 1 -13.63 -8.46 -16.19
CA MET A 1 -13.77 -8.09 -14.77
C MET A 1 -12.44 -8.18 -14.00
N PHE A 2 -11.71 -9.29 -14.10
CA PHE A 2 -10.40 -9.47 -13.45
C PHE A 2 -9.36 -8.38 -13.76
N LEU A 3 -9.19 -8.00 -15.03
CA LEU A 3 -8.23 -6.95 -15.44
C LEU A 3 -8.52 -5.58 -14.79
N ILE A 4 -9.79 -5.25 -14.54
CA ILE A 4 -10.20 -3.99 -13.90
C ILE A 4 -9.77 -3.98 -12.44
N ILE A 5 -9.95 -5.11 -11.73
CA ILE A 5 -9.54 -5.28 -10.34
C ILE A 5 -8.02 -5.18 -10.23
N CYS A 6 -7.28 -5.89 -11.10
CA CYS A 6 -5.82 -5.80 -11.14
C CYS A 6 -5.33 -4.37 -11.43
N GLY A 7 -5.96 -3.66 -12.38
CA GLY A 7 -5.63 -2.27 -12.68
C GLY A 7 -5.88 -1.33 -11.50
N TYR A 8 -7.00 -1.50 -10.79
CA TYR A 8 -7.33 -0.73 -9.59
C TYR A 8 -6.28 -0.92 -8.47
N PHE A 9 -5.94 -2.18 -8.14
CA PHE A 9 -4.90 -2.50 -7.17
C PHE A 9 -3.52 -1.98 -7.59
N ALA A 10 -3.17 -2.06 -8.88
CA ALA A 10 -1.91 -1.55 -9.39
C ALA A 10 -1.78 -0.04 -9.19
N ILE A 11 -2.84 0.72 -9.50
CA ILE A 11 -2.86 2.19 -9.30
C ILE A 11 -2.68 2.53 -7.83
N LEU A 12 -3.41 1.87 -6.93
CA LEU A 12 -3.33 2.12 -5.49
C LEU A 12 -1.97 1.74 -4.91
N THR A 13 -1.38 0.63 -5.37
CA THR A 13 -0.04 0.19 -4.99
C THR A 13 0.99 1.25 -5.38
N VAL A 14 0.92 1.78 -6.60
CA VAL A 14 1.81 2.85 -7.07
C VAL A 14 1.58 4.14 -6.29
N MET A 15 0.32 4.53 -6.06
CA MET A 15 -0.01 5.72 -5.26
C MET A 15 0.56 5.64 -3.84
N ALA A 16 0.35 4.50 -3.16
CA ALA A 16 0.86 4.27 -1.82
C ALA A 16 2.40 4.33 -1.77
N PHE A 17 3.06 3.73 -2.76
CA PHE A 17 4.52 3.77 -2.88
C PHE A 17 5.05 5.19 -3.11
N VAL A 18 4.40 5.96 -3.99
CA VAL A 18 4.76 7.36 -4.27
C VAL A 18 4.55 8.23 -3.05
N MET A 19 3.44 8.08 -2.30
CA MET A 19 3.24 8.81 -1.05
C MET A 19 4.39 8.57 -0.06
N MET A 20 4.86 7.33 0.05
CA MET A 20 5.99 6.98 0.92
C MET A 20 7.31 7.62 0.46
N LYS A 21 7.51 7.69 -0.87
CA LYS A 21 8.66 8.38 -1.47
C LYS A 21 8.62 9.88 -1.19
N VAL A 22 7.45 10.50 -1.33
CA VAL A 22 7.23 11.93 -1.08
C VAL A 22 7.46 12.24 0.40
N ASP A 23 6.98 11.39 1.31
CA ASP A 23 7.21 11.54 2.75
C ASP A 23 8.71 11.54 3.09
N LYS A 24 9.49 10.61 2.52
CA LYS A 24 10.96 10.61 2.68
C LYS A 24 11.61 11.88 2.13
N HIS A 25 11.17 12.34 0.95
CA HIS A 25 11.70 13.54 0.31
C HIS A 25 11.41 14.80 1.14
N GLN A 26 10.22 14.90 1.73
CA GLN A 26 9.85 15.97 2.66
C GLN A 26 10.62 15.89 3.98
N ALA A 27 10.86 14.69 4.51
CA ALA A 27 11.70 14.51 5.69
C ALA A 27 13.14 15.00 5.46
N GLN A 28 13.70 14.80 4.26
CA GLN A 28 15.03 15.30 3.88
C GLN A 28 15.08 16.82 3.68
N ARG A 29 13.99 17.42 3.17
CA ARG A 29 13.92 18.87 2.90
C ARG A 29 13.39 19.70 4.08
N ARG A 30 13.23 19.12 5.29
CA ARG A 30 12.54 19.75 6.44
C ARG A 30 11.14 20.28 6.09
N GLY A 31 10.48 19.67 5.10
CA GLY A 31 9.11 20.02 4.71
C GLY A 31 8.07 19.43 5.67
N GLN A 32 6.79 19.77 5.46
CA GLN A 32 5.69 19.16 6.19
C GLN A 32 5.67 17.64 5.95
N ARG A 33 5.73 16.86 7.03
CA ARG A 33 5.61 15.40 7.00
C ARG A 33 4.18 15.01 6.63
N ILE A 34 4.01 13.95 5.84
CA ILE A 34 2.67 13.47 5.51
C ILE A 34 2.06 12.85 6.77
N PRO A 35 0.85 13.25 7.16
CA PRO A 35 0.18 12.65 8.31
C PRO A 35 -0.07 11.17 8.05
N GLU A 36 0.24 10.35 9.05
CA GLU A 36 0.09 8.90 9.00
C GLU A 36 -1.30 8.44 8.55
N LYS A 37 -2.33 9.24 8.87
CA LYS A 37 -3.72 9.00 8.47
C LYS A 37 -3.89 8.85 6.97
N ASN A 38 -3.22 9.67 6.15
CA ASN A 38 -3.36 9.60 4.68
C ASN A 38 -2.79 8.29 4.12
N LEU A 39 -1.66 7.82 4.66
CA LEU A 39 -1.10 6.53 4.27
C LEU A 39 -2.04 5.38 4.65
N TRP A 40 -2.64 5.45 5.83
CA TRP A 40 -3.64 4.47 6.25
C TRP A 40 -4.86 4.48 5.34
N THR A 41 -5.37 5.65 4.95
CA THR A 41 -6.50 5.74 4.02
C THR A 41 -6.17 5.03 2.70
N VAL A 42 -5.04 5.35 2.07
CA VAL A 42 -4.67 4.72 0.79
C VAL A 42 -4.47 3.21 0.93
N ALA A 43 -3.87 2.75 2.03
CA ALA A 43 -3.69 1.32 2.24
C ALA A 43 -5.00 0.58 2.52
N ILE A 44 -5.94 1.17 3.26
CA ILE A 44 -7.28 0.60 3.48
C ILE A 44 -8.04 0.47 2.15
N PHE A 45 -7.84 1.40 1.23
CA PHE A 45 -8.50 1.37 -0.08
C PHE A 45 -7.95 0.32 -1.05
N GLY A 46 -6.81 -0.34 -0.74
CA GLY A 46 -6.16 -1.36 -1.59
C GLY A 46 -4.70 -1.04 -1.97
N GLY A 47 -4.07 -0.09 -1.26
CA GLY A 47 -2.65 0.23 -1.43
C GLY A 47 -1.74 -0.44 -0.41
N GLY A 48 -2.21 -1.47 0.31
CA GLY A 48 -1.51 -2.10 1.43
C GLY A 48 -0.15 -2.65 1.03
N ILE A 49 -0.11 -3.38 -0.09
CA ILE A 49 1.13 -3.93 -0.68
C ILE A 49 2.13 -2.81 -1.02
N GLY A 50 1.65 -1.74 -1.68
CA GLY A 50 2.49 -0.62 -2.14
C GLY A 50 3.05 0.21 -0.99
N ALA A 51 2.25 0.42 0.05
CA ALA A 51 2.71 1.06 1.27
C ALA A 51 3.72 0.20 2.03
N TYR A 52 3.51 -1.11 2.15
CA TYR A 52 4.47 -2.00 2.80
C TYR A 52 5.82 -2.01 2.05
N LEU A 53 5.78 -2.13 0.72
CA LEU A 53 6.96 -2.04 -0.14
C LEU A 53 7.65 -0.67 -0.03
N GLY A 54 6.89 0.42 -0.02
CA GLY A 54 7.42 1.77 0.17
C GLY A 54 8.14 1.90 1.51
N MET A 55 7.53 1.40 2.59
CA MET A 55 8.11 1.41 3.93
C MET A 55 9.45 0.64 3.98
N MET A 56 9.50 -0.54 3.34
CA MET A 56 10.70 -1.37 3.28
C MET A 56 11.79 -0.74 2.40
N ALA A 57 11.43 -0.22 1.22
CA ALA A 57 12.36 0.42 0.28
C ALA A 57 12.98 1.70 0.84
N PHE A 58 12.18 2.51 1.54
CA PHE A 58 12.65 3.77 2.09
C PHE A 58 13.28 3.63 3.49
N ARG A 59 13.12 2.47 4.15
CA ARG A 59 13.49 2.20 5.55
C ARG A 59 13.04 3.33 6.48
N HIS A 60 11.95 4.00 6.13
CA HIS A 60 11.43 5.15 6.83
C HIS A 60 10.25 4.70 7.69
N LYS A 61 10.25 5.08 8.98
CA LYS A 61 9.24 4.68 9.98
C LYS A 61 9.04 3.17 10.20
N THR A 62 10.08 2.34 10.05
CA THR A 62 10.04 0.90 10.41
C THR A 62 9.98 0.62 11.92
N LYS A 63 10.15 1.63 12.78
CA LYS A 63 10.11 1.48 14.25
C LYS A 63 8.70 1.43 14.85
N HIS A 64 7.66 1.87 14.14
CA HIS A 64 6.28 1.76 14.62
C HIS A 64 5.70 0.41 14.20
N THR A 65 5.81 -0.58 15.08
CA THR A 65 5.32 -1.95 14.85
C THR A 65 3.83 -1.99 14.45
N ASN A 66 3.00 -1.10 15.01
CA ASN A 66 1.57 -0.98 14.66
C ASN A 66 1.36 -0.60 13.20
N PHE A 67 2.24 0.24 12.65
CA PHE A 67 2.24 0.57 11.23
C PHE A 67 2.53 -0.70 10.43
N ARG A 68 3.67 -1.35 10.69
CA ARG A 68 4.10 -2.53 9.95
C ARG A 68 3.04 -3.65 9.94
N ILE A 69 2.43 -3.95 11.09
CA ILE A 69 1.39 -4.96 11.21
C ILE A 69 0.13 -4.55 10.42
N GLY A 70 -0.30 -3.28 10.53
CA GLY A 70 -1.45 -2.77 9.79
C GLY A 70 -1.30 -2.92 8.27
N PHE A 71 -0.18 -2.49 7.71
CA PHE A 71 0.08 -2.64 6.27
C PHE A 71 0.28 -4.11 5.85
N LEU A 72 0.82 -4.95 6.73
CA LEU A 72 0.93 -6.39 6.46
C LEU A 72 -0.44 -7.06 6.37
N ILE A 73 -1.36 -6.73 7.30
CA ILE A 73 -2.74 -7.22 7.28
C ILE A 73 -3.45 -6.75 6.01
N LEU A 74 -3.31 -5.46 5.66
CA LEU A 74 -3.91 -4.91 4.44
C LEU A 74 -3.33 -5.57 3.17
N ALA A 75 -2.01 -5.78 3.12
CA ALA A 75 -1.37 -6.50 2.02
C ALA A 75 -1.86 -7.96 1.90
N MET A 76 -2.12 -8.64 3.02
CA MET A 76 -2.74 -9.97 2.99
C MET A 76 -4.17 -9.91 2.45
N LEU A 77 -4.93 -8.87 2.83
CA LEU A 77 -6.30 -8.66 2.35
C LEU A 77 -6.31 -8.45 0.82
N ASP A 78 -5.41 -7.61 0.31
CA ASP A 78 -5.22 -7.39 -1.13
C ASP A 78 -4.89 -8.71 -1.85
N ALA A 79 -4.02 -9.54 -1.28
CA ALA A 79 -3.66 -10.85 -1.83
C ALA A 79 -4.85 -11.83 -1.84
N VAL A 80 -5.66 -11.86 -0.78
CA VAL A 80 -6.87 -12.70 -0.72
C VAL A 80 -7.87 -12.31 -1.81
N VAL A 81 -8.09 -11.00 -2.02
CA VAL A 81 -8.98 -10.50 -3.07
C VAL A 81 -8.47 -10.87 -4.46
N LEU A 82 -7.16 -10.77 -4.69
CA LEU A 82 -6.52 -11.20 -5.94
C LEU A 82 -6.66 -12.70 -6.19
N ILE A 83 -6.44 -13.54 -5.17
CA ILE A 83 -6.60 -15.00 -5.29
C ILE A 83 -8.06 -15.36 -5.56
N TRP A 84 -9.00 -14.76 -4.84
CA TRP A 84 -10.43 -15.01 -5.02
C TRP A 84 -10.91 -14.61 -6.43
N SER A 85 -10.48 -13.44 -6.91
CA SER A 85 -10.81 -12.98 -8.26
C SER A 85 -10.15 -13.83 -9.36
N TYR A 86 -8.93 -14.35 -9.12
CA TYR A 86 -8.27 -15.30 -10.03
C TYR A 86 -9.03 -16.64 -10.09
N GLN A 87 -9.42 -17.19 -8.94
CA GLN A 87 -10.20 -18.44 -8.87
C GLN A 87 -11.56 -18.30 -9.57
N GLN A 88 -12.24 -17.17 -9.41
CA GLN A 88 -13.50 -16.89 -10.10
C GLN A 88 -13.34 -16.81 -11.62
N PHE A 89 -12.22 -16.28 -12.11
CA PHE A 89 -11.95 -16.22 -13.55
C PHE A 89 -11.63 -17.59 -14.15
N PHE A 90 -10.97 -18.48 -13.40
CA PHE A 90 -10.55 -19.79 -13.90
C PHE A 90 -11.63 -20.88 -13.75
N ASN A 91 -12.53 -20.74 -12.77
CA ASN A 91 -13.66 -21.65 -12.54
C ASN A 91 -14.96 -21.22 -13.25
N GLY A 92 -14.94 -20.12 -14.00
CA GLY A 92 -16.08 -19.55 -14.73
C GLY A 92 -16.05 -19.83 -16.23
#